data_AF-A0A7Y6WZG6-F1
#
_entry.id   AF-A0A7Y6WZG6-F1
#
_cell.length_a   1.000
_cell.length_b   1.000
_cell.length_c   1.000
_cell.angle_alpha   90.00
_cell.angle_beta   90.00
_cell.angle_gamma   90.00
#
_symmetry.space_group_name_H-M   'P 1'
#
loop_
_entity.id
_entity.type
_entity.pdbx_description
1 polymer ?
#
loop_
_entity_poly.entity_id
_entity_poly.type
_entity_poly.pdbx_seq_one_letter_code
_entity_poly.pdbx_strand_id
1 'polypeptide(L)'
;MRKLLWGLWVLVAFSACKKPEDASGSPAGVVDEQAPSAADSVVEAGPYPVTKEKLDAYVGYQRRMLEVYGSLMKGLQNLGALVDAGTPEAMAAAREGLKVVEAKAKAEAEARREAQLSEADVNGIAEVVTAVISQRQLGRTLQYEEELKKLEALQAKLPPEQQQGMAPQVASMRAQVEAFQTLADARRAHGDANVDVVLTREEDLIQNYQEMIRVFTGTRR
;
A
#
# COMPACT_ATOMS: atom_id res chain seq x y z
N MET A 1 -16.87 30.36 4.01
CA MET A 1 -17.52 30.22 2.69
C MET A 1 -17.45 28.75 2.28
N ARG A 2 -18.55 28.04 2.57
CA ARG A 2 -18.84 26.65 2.17
C ARG A 2 -19.54 26.74 0.80
N LYS A 3 -19.08 25.98 -0.20
CA LYS A 3 -19.81 25.48 -1.39
C LYS A 3 -18.80 25.20 -2.51
N LEU A 4 -18.51 23.93 -2.76
CA LEU A 4 -18.11 23.34 -4.06
C LEU A 4 -17.92 21.83 -3.85
N LEU A 5 -19.03 21.18 -3.53
CA LEU A 5 -19.22 19.73 -3.50
C LEU A 5 -20.56 19.50 -4.18
N TRP A 6 -20.56 19.37 -5.52
CA TRP A 6 -21.66 18.76 -6.26
C TRP A 6 -21.33 18.66 -7.74
N GLY A 7 -21.49 17.45 -8.29
CA GLY A 7 -21.61 17.23 -9.73
C GLY A 7 -20.60 16.27 -10.32
N LEU A 8 -20.80 14.95 -10.14
CA LEU A 8 -21.05 14.04 -11.26
C LEU A 8 -21.33 12.62 -10.70
N TRP A 9 -22.59 12.39 -10.36
CA TRP A 9 -23.20 11.07 -10.50
C TRP A 9 -24.00 11.10 -11.81
N VAL A 10 -24.27 9.91 -12.35
CA VAL A 10 -25.10 9.59 -13.52
C VAL A 10 -24.33 9.52 -14.84
N LEU A 11 -23.98 8.28 -15.21
CA LEU A 11 -24.34 7.70 -16.52
C LEU A 11 -24.26 6.16 -16.42
N VAL A 12 -25.32 5.59 -15.85
CA VAL A 12 -25.74 4.21 -16.12
C VAL A 12 -27.01 4.36 -16.94
N ALA A 13 -26.99 3.92 -18.21
CA ALA A 13 -28.02 3.05 -18.79
C ALA A 13 -27.78 2.76 -20.28
N PHE A 14 -28.19 1.55 -20.66
CA PHE A 14 -28.50 1.05 -22.01
C PHE A 14 -27.35 0.64 -22.94
N SER A 15 -27.05 -0.66 -22.93
CA SER A 15 -27.17 -1.46 -24.16
C SER A 15 -27.36 -2.94 -23.83
N ALA A 16 -28.62 -3.38 -23.92
CA ALA A 16 -29.01 -4.78 -23.97
C ALA A 16 -29.27 -5.17 -25.43
N CYS A 17 -28.83 -6.39 -25.77
CA CYS A 17 -29.32 -7.30 -26.81
C CYS A 17 -29.25 -6.89 -28.28
N LYS A 18 -28.40 -7.60 -29.03
CA LYS A 18 -28.85 -8.23 -30.27
C LYS A 18 -28.16 -9.59 -30.51
N LYS A 19 -28.96 -10.64 -30.38
CA LYS A 19 -28.76 -12.01 -30.86
C LYS A 19 -28.72 -12.03 -32.40
N PRO A 20 -27.86 -12.86 -33.01
CA PRO A 20 -28.37 -13.81 -33.99
C PRO A 20 -27.87 -15.25 -33.74
N GLU A 21 -28.80 -16.19 -33.92
CA GLU A 21 -28.62 -17.63 -33.98
C GLU A 21 -28.04 -18.08 -35.33
N ASP A 22 -27.22 -19.13 -35.23
CA ASP A 22 -26.97 -20.26 -36.13
C ASP A 22 -26.40 -20.06 -37.54
N ALA A 23 -25.21 -20.63 -37.77
CA ALA A 23 -25.08 -21.81 -38.63
C ALA A 23 -23.71 -22.52 -38.49
N SER A 24 -23.78 -23.83 -38.27
CA SER A 24 -22.91 -24.88 -38.79
C SER A 24 -21.42 -24.95 -38.43
N GLY A 25 -21.05 -26.10 -37.85
CA GLY A 25 -19.89 -26.86 -38.33
C GLY A 25 -18.90 -27.28 -37.25
N SER A 26 -19.18 -28.40 -36.58
CA SER A 26 -18.14 -29.22 -35.96
C SER A 26 -17.16 -29.71 -37.04
N PRO A 27 -15.87 -29.85 -36.72
CA PRO A 27 -15.45 -31.23 -36.45
C PRO A 27 -14.58 -31.36 -35.20
N ALA A 28 -14.75 -32.53 -34.60
CA ALA A 28 -13.83 -33.13 -33.66
C ALA A 28 -12.38 -33.12 -34.19
N GLY A 29 -11.46 -32.78 -33.30
CA GLY A 29 -10.02 -32.86 -33.52
C GLY A 29 -9.33 -32.98 -32.17
N VAL A 30 -9.28 -34.20 -31.65
CA VAL A 30 -8.45 -34.60 -30.51
C VAL A 30 -6.99 -34.36 -30.87
N VAL A 31 -6.31 -33.48 -30.13
CA VAL A 31 -4.86 -33.59 -29.92
C VAL A 31 -4.58 -33.28 -28.46
N ASP A 32 -4.31 -34.36 -27.75
CA ASP A 32 -3.69 -34.42 -26.44
C ASP A 32 -2.26 -33.84 -26.58
N GLU A 33 -2.00 -32.67 -26.02
CA GLU A 33 -0.62 -32.24 -25.75
C GLU A 33 -0.57 -31.60 -24.36
N GLN A 34 -0.26 -32.48 -23.42
CA GLN A 34 -0.11 -32.23 -22.00
C GLN A 34 1.16 -31.42 -21.74
N ALA A 35 1.03 -30.10 -21.81
CA ALA A 35 1.95 -29.17 -21.13
C ALA A 35 1.41 -28.91 -19.70
N PRO A 36 2.26 -28.79 -18.68
CA PRO A 36 1.80 -28.45 -17.33
C PRO A 36 1.35 -27.00 -17.35
N SER A 37 0.06 -26.78 -17.62
CA SER A 37 -0.58 -25.49 -17.42
C SER A 37 -0.46 -25.17 -15.94
N ALA A 38 0.28 -24.09 -15.65
CA ALA A 38 0.25 -23.43 -14.37
C ALA A 38 -1.20 -23.39 -13.90
N ALA A 39 -1.43 -23.87 -12.68
CA ALA A 39 -2.74 -23.93 -12.08
C ALA A 39 -3.47 -22.61 -12.35
N ASP A 40 -4.53 -22.69 -13.16
CA ASP A 40 -5.58 -21.70 -13.17
C ASP A 40 -6.07 -21.63 -11.73
N SER A 41 -5.53 -20.66 -10.99
CA SER A 41 -6.03 -20.29 -9.70
C SER A 41 -7.45 -19.79 -9.96
N VAL A 42 -8.43 -20.62 -9.59
CA VAL A 42 -9.80 -20.21 -9.37
C VAL A 42 -9.74 -18.86 -8.69
N VAL A 43 -10.20 -17.81 -9.38
CA VAL A 43 -10.28 -16.47 -8.82
C VAL A 43 -11.35 -16.54 -7.74
N GLU A 44 -10.93 -16.90 -6.54
CA GLU A 44 -11.75 -16.76 -5.34
C GLU A 44 -12.09 -15.27 -5.24
N ALA A 45 -13.40 -14.97 -5.30
CA ALA A 45 -13.89 -13.63 -5.05
C ALA A 45 -13.65 -13.29 -3.57
N GLY A 46 -12.46 -12.78 -3.27
CA GLY A 46 -12.01 -12.50 -1.92
C GLY A 46 -10.80 -11.55 -1.92
N PRO A 47 -10.42 -11.04 -0.74
CA PRO A 47 -9.21 -10.23 -0.61
C PRO A 47 -7.97 -10.97 -1.09
N TYR A 48 -7.01 -10.24 -1.66
CA TYR A 48 -5.75 -10.81 -2.13
C TYR A 48 -5.07 -11.64 -1.00
N PRO A 49 -4.72 -12.91 -1.23
CA PRO A 49 -4.17 -13.77 -0.18
C PRO A 49 -2.68 -13.46 0.08
N VAL A 50 -2.37 -13.02 1.30
CA VAL A 50 -1.01 -12.72 1.76
C VAL A 50 -0.48 -13.94 2.51
N THR A 51 0.46 -14.66 1.89
CA THR A 51 1.21 -15.72 2.58
C THR A 51 2.47 -15.16 3.23
N LYS A 52 3.01 -15.87 4.21
CA LYS A 52 4.24 -15.50 4.89
C LYS A 52 5.41 -15.38 3.91
N GLU A 53 5.53 -16.33 2.99
CA GLU A 53 6.60 -16.40 2.01
C GLU A 53 6.56 -15.18 1.07
N LYS A 54 5.37 -14.81 0.60
CA LYS A 54 5.19 -13.63 -0.26
C LYS A 54 5.45 -12.34 0.50
N LEU A 55 5.03 -12.25 1.77
CA LEU A 55 5.31 -11.09 2.61
C LEU A 55 6.81 -10.94 2.87
N ASP A 56 7.51 -12.03 3.17
CA ASP A 56 8.95 -12.03 3.42
C ASP A 56 9.72 -11.55 2.17
N ALA A 57 9.34 -12.04 0.98
CA ALA A 57 9.86 -11.58 -0.29
C ALA A 57 9.55 -10.09 -0.54
N TYR A 58 8.32 -9.66 -0.22
CA TYR A 58 7.87 -8.29 -0.38
C TYR A 58 8.63 -7.30 0.51
N VAL A 59 8.96 -7.67 1.75
CA VAL A 59 9.80 -6.86 2.65
C VAL A 59 11.18 -6.62 2.03
N GLY A 60 11.79 -7.66 1.45
CA GLY A 60 13.06 -7.56 0.74
C GLY A 60 12.96 -6.67 -0.52
N TYR A 61 11.90 -6.87 -1.30
CA TYR A 61 11.58 -6.04 -2.47
C TYR A 61 11.46 -4.55 -2.10
N GLN A 62 10.73 -4.21 -1.03
CA GLN A 62 10.59 -2.83 -0.57
C GLN A 62 11.94 -2.19 -0.24
N ARG A 63 12.82 -2.90 0.48
CA ARG A 63 14.17 -2.41 0.81
C ARG A 63 14.98 -2.13 -0.44
N ARG A 64 14.95 -3.07 -1.40
CA ARG A 64 15.64 -2.89 -2.68
C ARG A 64 15.11 -1.69 -3.44
N MET A 65 13.80 -1.50 -3.48
CA MET A 65 13.19 -0.35 -4.14
C MET A 65 13.56 0.97 -3.45
N LEU A 66 13.70 1.01 -2.13
CA LEU A 66 14.17 2.20 -1.42
C LEU A 66 15.61 2.60 -1.79
N GLU A 67 16.50 1.63 -2.00
CA GLU A 67 17.86 1.88 -2.52
C GLU A 67 17.81 2.46 -3.93
N VAL A 68 16.97 1.87 -4.79
CA VAL A 68 16.74 2.35 -6.16
C VAL A 68 16.23 3.79 -6.11
N TYR A 69 15.21 4.10 -5.33
CA TYR A 69 14.68 5.45 -5.18
C TYR A 69 15.72 6.44 -4.64
N GLY A 70 16.51 6.05 -3.65
CA GLY A 70 17.60 6.88 -3.14
C GLY A 70 18.66 7.20 -4.20
N SER A 71 18.97 6.24 -5.09
CA SER A 71 19.91 6.47 -6.20
C SER A 71 19.32 7.38 -7.29
N LEU A 72 18.05 7.19 -7.64
CA LEU A 72 17.36 7.98 -8.66
C LEU A 72 17.15 9.43 -8.23
N MET A 73 16.77 9.66 -6.97
CA MET A 73 16.60 11.01 -6.42
C MET A 73 17.91 11.82 -6.45
N LYS A 74 19.07 11.18 -6.22
CA LYS A 74 20.37 11.82 -6.41
C LYS A 74 20.63 12.16 -7.89
N GLY A 75 20.25 11.27 -8.81
CA GLY A 75 20.34 11.52 -10.25
C GLY A 75 19.47 12.70 -10.70
N LEU A 76 18.24 12.80 -10.18
CA LEU A 76 17.30 13.90 -10.48
C LEU A 76 17.75 15.24 -9.89
N GLN A 77 18.32 15.26 -8.68
CA GLN A 77 18.89 16.49 -8.10
C GLN A 77 20.00 17.08 -8.97
N ASN A 78 20.78 16.23 -9.64
CA ASN A 78 21.84 16.66 -10.57
C ASN A 78 21.30 17.22 -11.90
N LEU A 79 19.99 17.08 -12.18
CA LEU A 79 19.34 17.63 -13.37
C LEU A 79 18.75 19.04 -13.14
N GLY A 80 18.79 19.54 -11.90
CA GLY A 80 18.14 20.80 -11.52
C GLY A 80 18.91 22.05 -11.91
N ALA A 81 18.73 22.54 -13.16
CA ALA A 81 18.90 23.97 -13.51
C ALA A 81 18.40 24.39 -14.92
N LEU A 82 17.57 23.62 -15.63
CA LEU A 82 17.21 23.99 -17.01
C LEU A 82 15.72 23.77 -17.29
N VAL A 83 14.91 24.71 -16.84
CA VAL A 83 13.51 24.84 -17.27
C VAL A 83 13.37 26.16 -18.00
N ASP A 84 13.84 26.17 -19.25
CA ASP A 84 13.35 27.09 -20.27
C ASP A 84 13.11 26.26 -21.53
N ALA A 85 11.84 26.16 -21.92
CA ALA A 85 11.43 25.25 -22.98
C ALA A 85 11.92 25.75 -24.35
N GLY A 86 12.81 24.99 -25.00
CA GLY A 86 13.26 25.26 -26.37
C GLY A 86 14.78 25.35 -26.57
N THR A 87 15.57 25.28 -25.50
CA THR A 87 17.04 25.25 -25.61
C THR A 87 17.56 23.82 -25.84
N PRO A 88 18.69 23.63 -26.55
CA PRO A 88 19.36 22.33 -26.66
C PRO A 88 19.66 21.69 -25.29
N GLU A 89 19.93 22.52 -24.28
CA GLU A 89 20.22 22.12 -22.92
C GLU A 89 18.98 21.57 -22.20
N ALA A 90 17.80 22.17 -22.41
CA ALA A 90 16.52 21.65 -21.90
C ALA A 90 16.12 20.31 -22.57
N MET A 91 16.40 20.17 -23.87
CA MET A 91 16.18 18.90 -24.59
C MET A 91 17.13 17.79 -24.11
N ALA A 92 18.38 18.13 -23.78
CA ALA A 92 19.32 17.19 -23.17
C ALA A 92 18.87 16.77 -21.76
N ALA A 93 18.45 17.72 -20.93
CA ALA A 93 17.90 17.43 -19.60
C ALA A 93 16.64 16.54 -19.66
N ALA A 94 15.76 16.76 -20.63
CA ALA A 94 14.59 15.90 -20.84
C ALA A 94 14.96 14.45 -21.23
N ARG A 95 15.99 14.26 -22.06
CA ARG A 95 16.50 12.92 -22.41
C ARG A 95 17.14 12.22 -21.21
N GLU A 96 17.90 12.94 -20.39
CA GLU A 96 18.45 12.40 -19.16
C GLU A 96 17.35 12.05 -18.15
N GLY A 97 16.29 12.88 -18.05
CA GLY A 97 15.09 12.57 -17.28
C GLY A 97 14.42 11.28 -17.74
N LEU A 98 14.30 11.06 -19.05
CA LEU A 98 13.73 9.82 -19.61
C LEU A 98 14.58 8.60 -19.25
N LYS A 99 15.91 8.70 -19.31
CA LYS A 99 16.82 7.60 -18.90
C LYS A 99 16.65 7.24 -17.43
N VAL A 100 16.40 8.21 -16.55
CA VAL A 100 16.12 7.96 -15.13
C VAL A 100 14.81 7.17 -14.96
N VAL A 101 13.77 7.51 -15.74
CA VAL A 101 12.49 6.77 -15.72
C VAL A 101 12.66 5.34 -16.24
N GLU A 102 13.38 5.15 -17.35
CA GLU A 102 13.68 3.82 -17.90
C GLU A 102 14.51 2.98 -16.92
N ALA A 103 15.52 3.58 -16.29
CA ALA A 103 16.33 2.92 -15.27
C ALA A 103 15.48 2.48 -14.07
N LYS A 104 14.51 3.30 -13.64
CA LYS A 104 13.54 2.91 -12.60
C LYS A 104 12.73 1.69 -13.03
N ALA A 105 12.11 1.73 -14.20
CA ALA A 105 11.25 0.65 -14.67
C ALA A 105 12.02 -0.68 -14.78
N LYS A 106 13.27 -0.62 -15.27
CA LYS A 106 14.16 -1.79 -15.32
C LYS A 106 14.51 -2.30 -13.92
N ALA A 107 14.92 -1.43 -13.01
CA ALA A 107 15.29 -1.81 -11.65
C ALA A 107 14.11 -2.43 -10.89
N GLU A 108 12.89 -1.91 -11.09
CA GLU A 108 11.67 -2.47 -10.52
C GLU A 108 11.36 -3.86 -11.05
N ALA A 109 11.46 -4.06 -12.38
CA ALA A 109 11.26 -5.38 -12.98
C ALA A 109 12.30 -6.41 -12.50
N GLU A 110 13.56 -5.99 -12.35
CA GLU A 110 14.64 -6.83 -11.81
C GLU A 110 14.38 -7.20 -10.34
N ALA A 111 14.03 -6.22 -9.50
CA ALA A 111 13.73 -6.45 -8.09
C ALA A 111 12.53 -7.38 -7.89
N ARG A 112 11.47 -7.24 -8.72
CA ARG A 112 10.33 -8.16 -8.71
C ARG A 112 10.73 -9.59 -9.08
N ARG A 113 11.53 -9.73 -10.15
CA ARG A 113 12.03 -11.04 -10.61
C ARG A 113 12.90 -11.71 -9.55
N GLU A 114 13.80 -10.97 -8.91
CA GLU A 114 14.66 -11.47 -7.83
C GLU A 114 13.85 -11.91 -6.61
N ALA A 115 12.81 -11.15 -6.25
CA ALA A 115 11.89 -11.48 -5.17
C ALA A 115 10.89 -12.59 -5.54
N GLN A 116 10.87 -13.04 -6.81
CA GLN A 116 9.88 -13.98 -7.33
C GLN A 116 8.43 -13.51 -7.13
N LEU A 117 8.21 -12.20 -7.24
CA LEU A 117 6.90 -11.58 -7.09
C LEU A 117 6.37 -11.13 -8.47
N SER A 118 5.13 -11.48 -8.77
CA SER A 118 4.40 -10.88 -9.88
C SER A 118 4.00 -9.44 -9.55
N GLU A 119 3.58 -8.69 -10.57
CA GLU A 119 3.03 -7.35 -10.37
C GLU A 119 1.75 -7.38 -9.52
N ALA A 120 0.90 -8.39 -9.75
CA ALA A 120 -0.29 -8.62 -8.94
C ALA A 120 0.07 -8.90 -7.48
N ASP A 121 1.15 -9.64 -7.22
CA ASP A 121 1.60 -9.90 -5.85
C ASP A 121 2.07 -8.61 -5.17
N VAL A 122 2.88 -7.80 -5.86
CA VAL A 122 3.37 -6.53 -5.31
C VAL A 122 2.20 -5.59 -4.99
N ASN A 123 1.25 -5.44 -5.91
CA ASN A 123 0.11 -4.54 -5.74
C ASN A 123 -0.83 -5.03 -4.64
N GLY A 124 -1.21 -6.33 -4.66
CA GLY A 124 -2.10 -6.91 -3.67
C GLY A 124 -1.52 -6.87 -2.25
N ILE A 125 -0.23 -7.21 -2.09
CA ILE A 125 0.44 -7.12 -0.78
C ILE A 125 0.57 -5.66 -0.34
N ALA A 126 0.90 -4.74 -1.26
CA ALA A 126 1.03 -3.32 -0.95
C ALA A 126 -0.27 -2.72 -0.40
N GLU A 127 -1.43 -3.11 -0.94
CA GLU A 127 -2.73 -2.66 -0.44
C GLU A 127 -2.96 -3.08 1.02
N VAL A 128 -2.78 -4.36 1.33
CA VAL A 128 -2.95 -4.90 2.69
C VAL A 128 -1.95 -4.28 3.66
N VAL A 129 -0.67 -4.25 3.29
CA VAL A 129 0.40 -3.66 4.10
C VAL A 129 0.12 -2.19 4.37
N THR A 130 -0.31 -1.42 3.36
CA THR A 130 -0.62 0.01 3.53
C THR A 130 -1.78 0.20 4.50
N ALA A 131 -2.86 -0.58 4.37
CA ALA A 131 -4.01 -0.50 5.26
C ALA A 131 -3.62 -0.79 6.73
N VAL A 132 -2.80 -1.82 6.97
CA VAL A 132 -2.36 -2.20 8.32
C VAL A 132 -1.36 -1.20 8.89
N ILE A 133 -0.30 -0.88 8.15
CA ILE A 133 0.82 -0.10 8.66
C ILE A 133 0.46 1.38 8.79
N SER A 134 -0.38 1.94 7.91
CA SER A 134 -0.84 3.33 8.05
C SER A 134 -1.63 3.56 9.33
N GLN A 135 -2.52 2.63 9.70
CA GLN A 135 -3.28 2.70 10.95
C GLN A 135 -2.36 2.54 12.17
N ARG A 136 -1.45 1.56 12.16
CA ARG A 136 -0.45 1.39 13.23
C ARG A 136 0.40 2.64 13.41
N GLN A 137 0.89 3.21 12.31
CA GLN A 137 1.75 4.37 12.35
C GLN A 137 0.99 5.62 12.80
N LEU A 138 -0.28 5.79 12.40
CA LEU A 138 -1.11 6.90 12.87
C LEU A 138 -1.28 6.86 14.39
N GLY A 139 -1.57 5.68 14.96
CA GLY A 139 -1.66 5.50 16.42
C GLY A 139 -0.37 5.86 17.15
N ARG A 140 0.79 5.47 16.59
CA ARG A 140 2.12 5.80 17.14
C ARG A 140 2.44 7.30 17.02
N THR A 141 2.18 7.91 15.87
CA THR A 141 2.44 9.34 15.63
C THR A 141 1.62 10.24 16.54
N LEU A 142 0.38 9.85 16.83
CA LEU A 142 -0.50 10.61 17.72
C LEU A 142 -0.23 10.33 19.22
N GLN A 143 0.69 9.42 19.55
CA GLN A 143 1.12 9.09 20.91
C GLN A 143 -0.04 8.70 21.85
N TYR A 144 -1.15 8.20 21.30
CA TYR A 144 -2.36 7.92 22.07
C TYR A 144 -2.13 6.94 23.22
N GLU A 145 -1.27 5.95 23.05
CA GLU A 145 -0.92 5.01 24.11
C GLU A 145 -0.16 5.67 25.27
N GLU A 146 0.77 6.58 24.97
CA GLU A 146 1.53 7.30 25.99
C GLU A 146 0.65 8.32 26.72
N GLU A 147 -0.19 9.04 25.98
CA GLU A 147 -1.16 9.97 26.56
C GLU A 147 -2.23 9.25 27.40
N LEU A 148 -2.69 8.08 26.96
CA LEU A 148 -3.58 7.23 27.77
C LEU A 148 -2.91 6.84 29.10
N LYS A 149 -1.65 6.37 29.07
CA LYS A 149 -0.91 6.02 30.29
C LYS A 149 -0.78 7.21 31.24
N LYS A 150 -0.51 8.42 30.72
CA LYS A 150 -0.44 9.65 31.53
C LYS A 150 -1.81 9.98 32.15
N LEU A 151 -2.88 9.87 31.38
CA LEU A 151 -4.25 10.13 31.85
C LEU A 151 -4.71 9.11 32.91
N GLU A 152 -4.42 7.83 32.72
CA GLU A 152 -4.72 6.78 33.71
C GLU A 152 -3.93 6.98 35.00
N ALA A 153 -2.64 7.33 34.89
CA ALA A 153 -1.80 7.62 36.05
C ALA A 153 -2.24 8.90 36.79
N LEU A 154 -2.76 9.90 36.07
CA LEU A 154 -3.35 11.09 36.67
C LEU A 154 -4.65 10.73 37.38
N GLN A 155 -5.56 10.02 36.71
CA GLN A 155 -6.83 9.57 37.29
C GLN A 155 -6.60 8.81 38.61
N ALA A 156 -5.65 7.87 38.63
CA ALA A 156 -5.35 7.07 39.82
C ALA A 156 -4.89 7.90 41.04
N LYS A 157 -4.39 9.13 40.84
CA LYS A 157 -3.93 10.02 41.92
C LYS A 157 -5.01 10.96 42.45
N LEU A 158 -6.18 11.02 41.80
CA LEU A 158 -7.25 11.94 42.17
C LEU A 158 -8.18 11.36 43.24
N PRO A 159 -8.91 12.20 44.00
CA PRO A 159 -9.99 11.75 44.87
C PRO A 159 -11.11 11.03 44.09
N PRO A 160 -11.85 10.09 44.71
CA PRO A 160 -12.82 9.22 44.02
C PRO A 160 -13.86 9.96 43.16
N GLU A 161 -14.37 11.10 43.63
CA GLU A 161 -15.34 11.90 42.88
C GLU A 161 -14.74 12.47 41.58
N GLN A 162 -13.48 12.87 41.61
CA GLN A 162 -12.76 13.36 40.43
C GLN A 162 -12.33 12.21 39.50
N GLN A 163 -12.05 11.03 40.06
CA GLN A 163 -11.82 9.82 39.26
C GLN A 163 -13.03 9.47 38.40
N GLN A 164 -14.23 9.54 38.98
CA GLN A 164 -15.49 9.32 38.26
C GLN A 164 -15.71 10.39 37.19
N GLY A 165 -15.39 11.65 37.48
CA GLY A 165 -15.46 12.75 36.51
C GLY A 165 -14.54 12.56 35.30
N MET A 166 -13.35 11.98 35.49
CA MET A 166 -12.39 11.70 34.40
C MET A 166 -12.61 10.38 33.68
N ALA A 167 -13.40 9.45 34.23
CA ALA A 167 -13.60 8.11 33.67
C ALA A 167 -14.09 8.11 32.21
N PRO A 168 -15.01 8.98 31.77
CA PRO A 168 -15.45 9.02 30.37
C PRO A 168 -14.31 9.40 29.41
N GLN A 169 -13.44 10.33 29.80
CA GLN A 169 -12.31 10.74 28.98
C GLN A 169 -11.28 9.62 28.84
N VAL A 170 -10.96 8.93 29.94
CA VAL A 170 -10.06 7.76 29.92
C VAL A 170 -10.66 6.63 29.08
N ALA A 171 -11.96 6.36 29.21
CA ALA A 171 -12.64 5.34 28.41
C ALA A 171 -12.63 5.68 26.90
N SER A 172 -12.90 6.93 26.54
CA SER A 172 -12.82 7.41 25.16
C SER A 172 -11.41 7.30 24.58
N MET A 173 -10.39 7.59 25.38
CA MET A 173 -8.99 7.44 24.96
C MET A 173 -8.61 5.95 24.79
N ARG A 174 -9.07 5.09 25.69
CA ARG A 174 -8.86 3.64 25.60
C ARG A 174 -9.48 3.04 24.35
N ALA A 175 -10.70 3.46 24.00
CA ALA A 175 -11.36 3.03 22.77
C ALA A 175 -10.60 3.46 21.49
N GLN A 176 -9.99 4.65 21.50
CA GLN A 176 -9.15 5.10 20.39
C GLN A 176 -7.88 4.26 20.25
N VAL A 177 -7.19 3.99 21.36
CA VAL A 177 -6.02 3.09 21.37
C VAL A 177 -6.40 1.69 20.87
N GLU A 178 -7.52 1.14 21.35
CA GLU A 178 -8.02 -0.16 20.93
C GLU A 178 -8.35 -0.19 19.43
N ALA A 179 -8.91 0.88 18.86
CA ALA A 179 -9.17 0.97 17.42
C ALA A 179 -7.88 0.84 16.59
N PHE A 180 -6.78 1.47 17.00
CA PHE A 180 -5.48 1.33 16.33
C PHE A 180 -4.82 -0.04 16.55
N GLN A 181 -5.12 -0.71 17.66
CA GLN A 181 -4.55 -2.02 17.99
C GLN A 181 -5.29 -3.18 17.33
N THR A 182 -6.62 -3.10 17.27
CA THR A 182 -7.48 -4.15 16.72
C THR A 182 -7.47 -4.18 15.20
N LEU A 183 -7.25 -3.02 14.56
CA LEU A 183 -7.25 -2.88 13.10
C LEU A 183 -8.56 -3.36 12.46
N ALA A 184 -9.69 -3.09 13.13
CA ALA A 184 -11.00 -3.62 12.74
C ALA A 184 -11.39 -3.32 11.28
N ASP A 185 -11.01 -2.15 10.76
CA ASP A 185 -11.28 -1.80 9.36
C ASP A 185 -10.40 -2.58 8.38
N ALA A 186 -9.11 -2.75 8.68
CA ALA A 186 -8.22 -3.56 7.86
C ALA A 186 -8.64 -5.03 7.86
N ARG A 187 -9.07 -5.56 9.01
CA ARG A 187 -9.60 -6.92 9.16
C ARG A 187 -10.89 -7.11 8.36
N ARG A 188 -11.80 -6.14 8.39
CA ARG A 188 -13.03 -6.16 7.57
C ARG A 188 -12.75 -6.15 6.08
N ALA A 189 -11.76 -5.35 5.64
CA ALA A 189 -11.43 -5.19 4.23
C ALA A 189 -10.59 -6.33 3.66
N HIS A 190 -9.66 -6.88 4.46
CA HIS A 190 -8.63 -7.80 3.96
C HIS A 190 -8.64 -9.17 4.63
N GLY A 191 -9.46 -9.38 5.66
CA GLY A 191 -9.54 -10.64 6.41
C GLY A 191 -8.48 -10.75 7.51
N ASP A 192 -8.83 -11.48 8.57
CA ASP A 192 -7.99 -11.64 9.75
C ASP A 192 -6.64 -12.30 9.43
N ALA A 193 -6.66 -13.36 8.62
CA ALA A 193 -5.45 -14.11 8.26
C ALA A 193 -4.39 -13.21 7.58
N ASN A 194 -4.81 -12.34 6.66
CA ASN A 194 -3.91 -11.42 5.97
C ASN A 194 -3.32 -10.39 6.94
N VAL A 195 -4.15 -9.81 7.81
CA VAL A 195 -3.69 -8.85 8.82
C VAL A 195 -2.70 -9.51 9.78
N ASP A 196 -3.00 -10.71 10.25
CA ASP A 196 -2.14 -11.44 11.18
C ASP A 196 -0.78 -11.78 10.54
N VAL A 197 -0.77 -12.19 9.26
CA VAL A 197 0.48 -12.41 8.51
C VAL A 197 1.28 -11.12 8.39
N VAL A 198 0.67 -10.00 8.02
CA VAL A 198 1.36 -8.69 7.95
C VAL A 198 1.96 -8.30 9.31
N LEU A 199 1.24 -8.52 10.40
CA LEU A 199 1.72 -8.19 11.75
C LEU A 199 2.95 -9.02 12.16
N THR A 200 3.20 -10.19 11.56
CA THR A 200 4.43 -10.95 11.82
C THR A 200 5.71 -10.23 11.37
N ARG A 201 5.60 -9.26 10.47
CA ARG A 201 6.70 -8.43 9.96
C ARG A 201 6.49 -6.94 10.24
N GLU A 202 5.67 -6.58 11.24
CA GLU A 202 5.29 -5.19 11.52
C GLU A 202 6.51 -4.27 11.68
N GLU A 203 7.53 -4.68 12.42
CA GLU A 203 8.72 -3.87 12.68
C GLU A 203 9.48 -3.53 11.38
N ASP A 204 9.74 -4.54 10.55
CA ASP A 204 10.44 -4.36 9.28
C ASP A 204 9.65 -3.46 8.32
N LEU A 205 8.33 -3.63 8.26
CA LEU A 205 7.45 -2.86 7.39
C LEU A 205 7.33 -1.40 7.86
N ILE A 206 7.27 -1.16 9.17
CA ILE A 206 7.31 0.20 9.72
C ILE A 206 8.65 0.86 9.45
N GLN A 207 9.76 0.13 9.59
CA GLN A 207 11.08 0.66 9.27
C GLN A 207 11.18 1.05 7.80
N ASN A 208 10.72 0.17 6.89
CA ASN A 208 10.66 0.46 5.46
C ASN A 208 9.79 1.69 5.16
N TYR A 209 8.63 1.81 5.80
CA TYR A 209 7.73 2.96 5.64
C TYR A 209 8.36 4.28 6.13
N GLN A 210 9.03 4.26 7.27
CA GLN A 210 9.74 5.44 7.79
C GLN A 210 10.90 5.84 6.88
N GLU A 211 11.65 4.87 6.36
CA GLU A 211 12.73 5.12 5.42
C GLU A 211 12.22 5.66 4.09
N MET A 212 11.10 5.15 3.59
CA MET A 212 10.38 5.70 2.44
C MET A 212 10.09 7.19 2.66
N ILE A 213 9.48 7.56 3.78
CA ILE A 213 9.21 8.98 4.10
C ILE A 213 10.51 9.77 4.05
N ARG A 214 11.59 9.32 4.70
CA ARG A 214 12.88 10.03 4.72
C ARG A 214 13.49 10.24 3.34
N VAL A 215 13.47 9.19 2.50
CA VAL A 215 14.00 9.25 1.13
C VAL A 215 13.26 10.30 0.31
N PHE A 216 11.94 10.38 0.45
CA PHE A 216 11.12 11.33 -0.32
C PHE A 216 11.06 12.74 0.29
N THR A 217 11.16 12.90 1.61
CA THR A 217 11.19 14.22 2.28
C THR A 217 12.59 14.84 2.33
N GLY A 218 13.63 14.08 1.99
CA GLY A 218 15.01 14.57 1.95
C GLY A 218 15.64 14.82 3.34
N THR A 219 14.98 14.42 4.42
CA THR A 219 15.51 14.52 5.79
C THR A 219 16.61 13.47 6.00
N ARG A 220 17.88 13.88 5.90
CA ARG A 220 19.05 13.04 6.25
C ARG A 220 19.35 13.09 7.75
N ARG A 221 19.95 12.00 8.26
CA ARG A 221 20.61 11.89 9.57
C ARG A 221 21.77 12.87 9.70
#